data_AF-A0A9W8EA14-F1
#
_entry.id   AF-A0A9W8EA14-F1
#
_cell.length_a   1.000
_cell.length_b   1.000
_cell.length_c   1.000
_cell.angle_alpha   90.00
_cell.angle_beta   90.00
_cell.angle_gamma   90.00
#
_symmetry.space_group_name_H-M   'P 1'
#
loop_
_entity.id
_entity.type
_entity.pdbx_description
1 polymer ?
#
loop_
_entity_poly.entity_id
_entity_poly.type
_entity_poly.pdbx_seq_one_letter_code
_entity_poly.pdbx_strand_id
1 'polypeptide(L)'
;MATTDRALVIDGSKGLLTQGLDLLSSFADPALYSQKSALIPGSTIGKHFRHLYDHFRLLFEALPPTGPAVIAHDTAPAVYYDKRDRQVPMEHDIAVAMARIGELVECLQVLHENSAVDFYQPVTVRAQINPQTEHQPELPSSLGRELWFCAHHAIHHYAMIKVLCLEFGVPTATDFGVAPSTIQHHQATVAKGDA
;
A
#
# COMPACT_ATOMS: atom_id res chain seq x y z
N MET A 1 -9.74 23.36 10.99
CA MET A 1 -9.57 22.39 12.10
C MET A 1 -8.13 21.88 12.05
N ALA A 2 -7.50 21.60 13.19
CA ALA A 2 -6.17 20.98 13.19
C ALA A 2 -6.26 19.57 12.58
N THR A 3 -5.37 19.25 11.65
CA THR A 3 -5.32 17.92 11.02
C THR A 3 -4.86 16.89 12.06
N THR A 4 -5.58 15.77 12.19
CA THR A 4 -5.24 14.70 13.14
C THR A 4 -4.29 13.68 12.50
N ASP A 5 -3.53 12.93 13.31
CA ASP A 5 -2.68 11.82 12.82
C ASP A 5 -3.49 10.83 11.98
N ARG A 6 -4.71 10.50 12.43
CA ARG A 6 -5.66 9.66 11.70
C ARG A 6 -5.90 10.19 10.30
N ALA A 7 -6.27 11.47 10.18
CA ALA A 7 -6.56 12.08 8.89
C ALA A 7 -5.32 12.09 7.99
N LEU A 8 -4.15 12.47 8.53
CA LEU A 8 -2.89 12.49 7.78
C LEU A 8 -2.51 11.13 7.19
N VAL A 9 -2.61 10.05 7.99
CA VAL A 9 -2.24 8.71 7.53
C VAL A 9 -3.26 8.18 6.52
N ILE A 10 -4.56 8.38 6.76
CA ILE A 10 -5.60 7.89 5.84
C ILE A 10 -5.56 8.66 4.52
N ASP A 11 -5.50 9.99 4.55
CA ASP A 11 -5.49 10.82 3.35
C ASP A 11 -4.19 10.64 2.56
N GLY A 12 -3.05 10.49 3.25
CA GLY A 12 -1.78 10.14 2.62
C GLY A 12 -1.83 8.78 1.94
N SER A 13 -2.43 7.78 2.59
CA SER A 13 -2.61 6.45 2.00
C SER A 13 -3.53 6.49 0.77
N LYS A 14 -4.63 7.25 0.83
CA LYS A 14 -5.53 7.46 -0.31
C LYS A 14 -4.81 8.12 -1.48
N GLY A 15 -4.09 9.21 -1.24
CA GLY A 15 -3.33 9.91 -2.27
C GLY A 15 -2.31 8.99 -2.96
N LEU A 16 -1.64 8.13 -2.18
CA LEU A 16 -0.72 7.13 -2.71
C LEU A 16 -1.41 6.08 -3.58
N LEU A 17 -2.55 5.53 -3.15
CA LEU A 17 -3.29 4.56 -3.94
C LEU A 17 -3.87 5.18 -5.22
N THR A 18 -4.37 6.43 -5.15
CA THR A 18 -4.80 7.19 -6.31
C THR A 18 -3.66 7.42 -7.30
N GLN A 19 -2.46 7.76 -6.83
CA GLN A 19 -1.27 7.85 -7.70
C GLN A 19 -0.99 6.52 -8.42
N GLY A 20 -1.25 5.38 -7.76
CA GLY A 20 -1.17 4.06 -8.38
C GLY A 20 -2.23 3.85 -9.46
N LEU A 21 -3.47 4.24 -9.21
CA LEU A 21 -4.56 4.20 -10.20
C LEU A 21 -4.26 5.07 -11.42
N ASP A 22 -3.73 6.28 -11.21
CA ASP A 22 -3.33 7.19 -12.29
C ASP A 22 -2.28 6.53 -13.18
N LEU A 23 -1.26 5.88 -12.59
CA LEU A 23 -0.27 5.12 -13.35
C LEU A 23 -0.92 3.94 -14.10
N LEU A 24 -1.74 3.12 -13.45
CA LEU A 24 -2.37 1.96 -14.12
C LEU A 24 -3.23 2.41 -15.30
N SER A 25 -3.92 3.56 -15.18
CA SER A 25 -4.75 4.12 -16.24
C SER A 25 -3.96 4.72 -17.41
N SER A 26 -2.66 5.00 -17.24
CA SER A 26 -1.83 5.64 -18.27
C SER A 26 -1.20 4.67 -19.28
N PHE A 27 -1.36 3.35 -19.06
CA PHE A 27 -0.80 2.33 -19.95
C PHE A 27 -1.49 2.35 -21.31
N ALA A 28 -0.74 2.71 -22.36
CA ALA A 28 -1.20 2.56 -23.73
C ALA A 28 -1.17 1.10 -24.21
N ASP A 29 -0.19 0.32 -23.73
CA ASP A 29 -0.08 -1.12 -23.97
C ASP A 29 -0.18 -1.88 -22.63
N PRO A 30 -1.33 -2.51 -22.33
CA PRO A 30 -1.52 -3.32 -21.14
C PRO A 30 -0.54 -4.50 -21.01
N ALA A 31 0.06 -4.99 -22.09
CA ALA A 31 0.98 -6.11 -22.04
C ALA A 31 2.23 -5.79 -21.20
N LEU A 32 2.66 -4.52 -21.19
CA LEU A 32 3.81 -4.03 -20.42
C LEU A 32 3.62 -4.21 -18.91
N TYR A 33 2.39 -4.27 -18.42
CA TYR A 33 2.08 -4.49 -17.01
C TYR A 33 2.61 -5.83 -16.49
N SER A 34 2.50 -6.86 -17.32
CA SER A 34 2.93 -8.24 -17.02
C SER A 34 4.30 -8.59 -17.61
N GLN A 35 4.94 -7.63 -18.31
CA GLN A 35 6.25 -7.83 -18.92
C GLN A 35 7.30 -8.10 -17.85
N LYS A 36 8.13 -9.11 -18.11
CA LYS A 36 9.26 -9.47 -17.24
C LYS A 36 10.42 -8.51 -17.48
N SER A 37 10.96 -8.01 -16.39
CA SER A 37 12.17 -7.17 -16.39
C SER A 37 13.40 -7.98 -16.75
N ALA A 38 14.27 -7.39 -17.57
CA ALA A 38 15.63 -7.84 -17.81
C ALA A 38 16.58 -7.35 -16.70
N LEU A 39 16.27 -6.22 -16.05
CA LEU A 39 17.11 -5.62 -15.00
C LEU A 39 16.84 -6.18 -13.59
N ILE A 40 15.60 -6.61 -13.33
CA ILE A 40 15.14 -7.12 -12.03
C ILE A 40 14.58 -8.54 -12.24
N PRO A 41 15.40 -9.59 -12.10
CA PRO A 41 14.98 -10.96 -12.40
C PRO A 41 13.72 -11.38 -11.65
N GLY A 42 12.72 -11.84 -12.41
CA GLY A 42 11.47 -12.35 -11.87
C GLY A 42 10.42 -11.28 -11.53
N SER A 43 10.74 -9.99 -11.67
CA SER A 43 9.81 -8.89 -11.42
C SER A 43 8.99 -8.51 -12.65
N THR A 44 7.78 -8.01 -12.36
CA THR A 44 6.85 -7.38 -13.30
C THR A 44 6.18 -6.22 -12.54
N ILE A 45 5.58 -5.27 -13.25
CA ILE A 45 4.83 -4.18 -12.61
C ILE A 45 3.66 -4.77 -11.83
N GLY A 46 2.96 -5.75 -12.41
CA GLY A 46 1.83 -6.41 -11.75
C GLY A 46 2.17 -7.15 -10.46
N LYS A 47 3.33 -7.80 -10.37
CA LYS A 47 3.80 -8.42 -9.13
C LYS A 47 4.00 -7.42 -8.00
N HIS A 48 4.54 -6.24 -8.30
CA HIS A 48 4.73 -5.20 -7.30
C HIS A 48 3.41 -4.56 -6.86
N PHE A 49 2.49 -4.32 -7.79
CA PHE A 49 1.13 -3.85 -7.46
C PHE A 49 0.36 -4.86 -6.61
N ARG A 50 0.40 -6.15 -6.96
CA ARG A 50 -0.18 -7.19 -6.12
C ARG A 50 0.44 -7.21 -4.72
N HIS A 51 1.76 -7.02 -4.62
CA HIS A 51 2.44 -7.16 -3.34
C HIS A 51 2.12 -6.00 -2.37
N LEU A 52 2.08 -4.75 -2.87
CA LEU A 52 1.63 -3.63 -2.06
C LEU A 52 0.13 -3.73 -1.73
N TYR A 53 -0.70 -4.19 -2.68
CA TYR A 53 -2.13 -4.39 -2.44
C TYR A 53 -2.40 -5.39 -1.31
N ASP A 54 -1.70 -6.53 -1.32
CA ASP A 54 -1.88 -7.56 -0.29
C ASP A 54 -1.61 -7.02 1.12
N HIS A 55 -0.69 -6.06 1.29
CA HIS A 55 -0.44 -5.46 2.60
C HIS A 55 -1.68 -4.72 3.12
N PHE A 56 -2.29 -3.86 2.30
CA PHE A 56 -3.52 -3.17 2.69
C PHE A 56 -4.68 -4.15 2.89
N ARG A 57 -4.88 -5.09 1.95
CA ARG A 57 -5.95 -6.09 2.04
C ARG A 57 -5.86 -6.91 3.33
N LEU A 58 -4.68 -7.46 3.65
CA LEU A 58 -4.48 -8.29 4.83
C LEU A 58 -4.64 -7.50 6.13
N LEU A 59 -4.29 -6.21 6.15
CA LEU A 59 -4.59 -5.33 7.26
C LEU A 59 -6.10 -5.16 7.44
N PHE A 60 -6.84 -4.84 6.37
CA PHE A 60 -8.30 -4.66 6.45
C PHE A 60 -9.04 -5.96 6.79
N GLU A 61 -8.60 -7.10 6.27
CA GLU A 61 -9.16 -8.42 6.60
C GLU A 61 -8.93 -8.83 8.05
N ALA A 62 -7.86 -8.36 8.69
CA ALA A 62 -7.60 -8.62 10.10
C ALA A 62 -8.52 -7.80 11.02
N LEU A 63 -9.06 -6.67 10.54
CA LEU A 63 -9.97 -5.85 11.33
C LEU A 63 -11.33 -6.55 11.45
N PRO A 64 -12.01 -6.42 12.62
CA PRO A 64 -13.35 -6.95 12.77
C PRO A 64 -14.29 -6.31 11.73
N PRO A 65 -15.30 -7.04 11.20
CA PRO A 65 -16.29 -6.49 10.31
C PRO A 65 -16.88 -5.22 10.93
N THR A 66 -16.89 -4.13 10.17
CA THR A 66 -17.41 -2.82 10.61
C THR A 66 -18.93 -2.88 10.77
N GLY A 67 -19.39 -3.53 11.83
CA GLY A 67 -20.76 -3.50 12.35
C GLY A 67 -20.75 -3.18 13.85
N PRO A 68 -21.89 -2.78 14.44
CA PRO A 68 -22.00 -2.37 15.85
C PRO A 68 -21.79 -3.50 16.86
N ALA A 69 -21.32 -4.67 16.42
CA ALA A 69 -20.91 -5.76 17.27
C ALA A 69 -19.39 -5.82 17.29
N VAL A 70 -18.80 -5.10 18.25
CA VAL A 70 -17.53 -5.53 18.86
C VAL A 70 -17.82 -6.89 19.50
N ILE A 71 -17.74 -7.97 18.72
CA ILE A 71 -17.53 -9.27 19.32
C ILE A 71 -16.10 -9.19 19.82
N ALA A 72 -15.95 -9.04 21.12
CA ALA A 72 -14.69 -9.24 21.81
C ALA A 72 -14.19 -10.63 21.41
N HIS A 73 -13.30 -10.68 20.42
CA HIS A 73 -12.38 -11.78 20.34
C HIS A 73 -11.47 -11.62 21.55
N ASP A 74 -11.30 -12.68 22.34
CA ASP A 74 -10.38 -12.71 23.50
C ASP A 74 -8.92 -12.37 23.12
N THR A 75 -8.62 -12.24 21.83
CA THR A 75 -7.33 -11.89 21.25
C THR A 75 -7.45 -10.69 20.32
N ALA A 76 -6.52 -9.74 20.44
CA ALA A 76 -6.39 -8.62 19.51
C ALA A 76 -6.29 -9.11 18.05
N PRO A 77 -6.79 -8.34 17.06
CA PRO A 77 -6.61 -8.61 15.64
C PRO A 77 -5.17 -8.99 15.29
N ALA A 78 -4.99 -10.06 14.50
CA ALA A 78 -3.68 -10.50 14.07
C ALA A 78 -3.51 -10.32 12.56
N VAL A 79 -2.50 -9.55 12.15
CA VAL A 79 -2.15 -9.31 10.74
C VAL A 79 -0.98 -10.22 10.35
N TYR A 80 -1.12 -10.95 9.24
CA TYR A 80 -0.07 -11.80 8.71
C TYR A 80 0.22 -11.45 7.24
N TYR A 81 1.16 -10.53 7.01
CA TYR A 81 1.48 -10.00 5.68
C TYR A 81 2.09 -11.04 4.72
N ASP A 82 2.63 -12.14 5.24
CA ASP A 82 3.18 -13.22 4.41
C ASP A 82 2.11 -14.19 3.89
N LYS A 83 0.83 -14.00 4.26
CA LYS A 83 -0.28 -14.79 3.73
C LYS A 83 -0.49 -14.46 2.25
N ARG A 84 -0.04 -15.37 1.38
CA ARG A 84 -0.16 -15.21 -0.06
C ARG A 84 -1.29 -16.03 -0.65
N ASP A 85 -2.15 -15.38 -1.42
CA ASP A 85 -3.04 -16.08 -2.34
C ASP A 85 -2.25 -16.67 -3.51
N ARG A 86 -2.70 -17.83 -3.97
CA ARG A 86 -2.08 -18.57 -5.10
C ARG A 86 -2.73 -18.28 -6.44
N GLN A 87 -3.98 -17.81 -6.46
CA GLN A 87 -4.66 -17.34 -7.65
C GLN A 87 -4.62 -15.82 -7.66
N VAL A 88 -3.80 -15.24 -8.52
CA VAL A 88 -3.51 -13.81 -8.53
C VAL A 88 -3.73 -13.21 -9.92
N PRO A 89 -4.99 -13.10 -10.38
CA PRO A 89 -5.29 -12.43 -11.67
C PRO A 89 -4.72 -11.01 -11.73
N MET A 90 -4.67 -10.33 -10.58
CA MET A 90 -4.06 -9.01 -10.44
C MET A 90 -2.60 -8.92 -10.92
N GLU A 91 -1.81 -9.99 -10.88
CA GLU A 91 -0.42 -9.94 -11.37
C GLU A 91 -0.34 -9.82 -12.91
N HIS A 92 -1.41 -10.17 -13.63
CA HIS A 92 -1.40 -10.30 -15.08
C HIS A 92 -2.49 -9.47 -15.78
N ASP A 93 -3.51 -9.02 -15.03
CA ASP A 93 -4.63 -8.25 -15.54
C ASP A 93 -4.66 -6.86 -14.87
N ILE A 94 -4.35 -5.84 -15.67
CA ILE A 94 -4.30 -4.44 -15.22
C ILE A 94 -5.68 -3.92 -14.80
N ALA A 95 -6.76 -4.41 -15.41
CA ALA A 95 -8.12 -3.98 -15.05
C ALA A 95 -8.52 -4.55 -13.69
N VAL A 96 -8.14 -5.80 -13.41
CA VAL A 96 -8.30 -6.37 -12.06
C VAL A 96 -7.48 -5.57 -11.05
N ALA A 97 -6.25 -5.18 -11.39
CA ALA A 97 -5.44 -4.35 -10.49
C ALA A 97 -6.08 -3.00 -10.19
N MET A 98 -6.59 -2.30 -11.21
CA MET A 98 -7.30 -1.04 -11.02
C MET A 98 -8.52 -1.19 -10.11
N ALA A 99 -9.35 -2.23 -10.34
CA ALA A 99 -10.52 -2.49 -9.50
C ALA A 99 -10.12 -2.73 -8.05
N ARG A 100 -9.11 -3.57 -7.81
CA ARG A 100 -8.63 -3.90 -6.46
C ARG A 100 -8.03 -2.71 -5.71
N ILE A 101 -7.25 -1.87 -6.40
CA ILE A 101 -6.73 -0.64 -5.78
C ILE A 101 -7.87 0.36 -5.51
N GLY A 102 -8.87 0.46 -6.40
CA GLY A 102 -10.07 1.26 -6.18
C GLY A 102 -10.85 0.84 -4.93
N GLU A 103 -11.06 -0.47 -4.74
CA GLU A 103 -11.69 -1.01 -3.52
C GLU A 103 -10.94 -0.59 -2.24
N LEU A 104 -9.59 -0.55 -2.26
CA LEU A 104 -8.81 -0.07 -1.11
C LEU A 104 -9.01 1.42 -0.85
N VAL A 105 -9.13 2.24 -1.89
CA VAL A 105 -9.43 3.67 -1.76
C VAL A 105 -10.80 3.86 -1.11
N GLU A 106 -11.80 3.07 -1.50
CA GLU A 106 -13.13 3.07 -0.88
C GLU A 106 -13.07 2.60 0.58
N CYS A 107 -12.32 1.54 0.88
CA CYS A 107 -12.12 1.08 2.27
C CYS A 107 -11.50 2.18 3.15
N LEU A 108 -10.52 2.93 2.63
CA LEU A 108 -9.92 4.07 3.32
C LEU A 108 -10.90 5.23 3.50
N GLN A 109 -11.78 5.48 2.52
CA GLN A 109 -12.84 6.48 2.65
C GLN A 109 -13.80 6.10 3.78
N VAL A 110 -14.27 4.85 3.82
CA VAL A 110 -15.14 4.34 4.89
C VAL A 110 -14.44 4.43 6.24
N LEU A 111 -13.16 4.06 6.33
CA LEU A 111 -12.38 4.20 7.55
C LEU A 111 -12.25 5.68 7.96
N HIS A 112 -12.07 6.60 7.01
CA HIS A 112 -11.98 8.03 7.28
C HIS A 112 -13.26 8.56 7.95
N GLU A 113 -14.41 8.20 7.40
CA GLU A 113 -15.73 8.66 7.84
C GLU A 113 -16.20 7.98 9.14
N ASN A 114 -15.76 6.75 9.39
CA ASN A 114 -16.16 5.98 10.55
C ASN A 114 -15.30 6.29 11.79
N SER A 115 -15.69 7.31 12.55
CA SER A 115 -15.03 7.71 13.79
C SER A 115 -15.14 6.68 14.93
N ALA A 116 -16.00 5.66 14.82
CA ALA A 116 -16.13 4.62 15.84
C ALA A 116 -14.98 3.61 15.81
N VAL A 117 -14.22 3.53 14.71
CA VAL A 117 -13.02 2.68 14.63
C VAL A 117 -11.88 3.38 15.36
N ASP A 118 -11.36 2.78 16.43
CA ASP A 118 -10.21 3.30 17.14
C ASP A 118 -8.94 3.22 16.28
N PHE A 119 -8.36 4.38 15.95
CA PHE A 119 -7.14 4.45 15.12
C PHE A 119 -5.92 3.84 15.82
N TYR A 120 -5.93 3.83 17.15
CA TYR A 120 -4.84 3.28 17.96
C TYR A 120 -5.18 1.88 18.49
N GLN A 121 -6.24 1.24 17.96
CA GLN A 121 -6.62 -0.12 18.31
C GLN A 121 -5.39 -1.05 18.23
N PRO A 122 -5.06 -1.77 19.31
CA PRO A 122 -3.95 -2.71 19.31
C PRO A 122 -4.16 -3.82 18.27
N VAL A 123 -3.09 -4.14 17.55
CA VAL A 123 -3.02 -5.27 16.61
C VAL A 123 -1.73 -6.05 16.85
N THR A 124 -1.73 -7.34 16.53
CA THR A 124 -0.54 -8.19 16.58
C THR A 124 -0.07 -8.48 15.17
N VAL A 125 1.19 -8.24 14.86
CA VAL A 125 1.78 -8.59 13.57
C VAL A 125 2.52 -9.92 13.70
N ARG A 126 2.25 -10.85 12.79
CA ARG A 126 3.05 -12.05 12.58
C ARG A 126 3.90 -11.86 11.34
N ALA A 127 5.18 -12.21 11.43
CA ALA A 127 6.11 -12.06 10.31
C ALA A 127 7.00 -13.29 10.15
N GLN A 128 7.06 -13.83 8.94
CA GLN A 128 7.98 -14.89 8.57
C GLN A 128 9.31 -14.30 8.09
N ILE A 129 10.25 -14.10 9.02
CA ILE A 129 11.56 -13.48 8.70
C ILE A 129 12.70 -14.49 8.50
N ASN A 130 12.52 -15.74 8.91
CA ASN A 130 13.54 -16.78 8.78
C ASN A 130 12.92 -18.03 8.11
N PRO A 131 13.32 -18.39 6.87
CA PRO A 131 12.75 -19.53 6.17
C PRO A 131 13.11 -20.89 6.78
N GLN A 132 14.06 -20.93 7.72
CA GLN A 132 14.52 -22.16 8.38
C GLN A 132 13.68 -22.56 9.60
N THR A 133 12.69 -21.76 9.97
CA THR A 133 11.84 -22.00 11.15
C THR A 133 10.38 -21.72 10.85
N GLU A 134 9.49 -22.52 11.40
CA GLU A 134 8.05 -22.25 11.38
C GLU A 134 7.63 -21.26 12.47
N HIS A 135 8.54 -20.90 13.39
CA HIS A 135 8.25 -19.93 14.44
C HIS A 135 8.14 -18.52 13.88
N GLN A 136 6.95 -17.94 14.02
CA GLN A 136 6.64 -16.58 13.62
C GLN A 136 6.65 -15.66 14.85
N PRO A 137 7.56 -14.67 14.95
CA PRO A 137 7.45 -13.65 15.99
C PRO A 137 6.09 -12.96 15.95
N GLU A 138 5.52 -12.75 17.13
CA GLU A 138 4.33 -11.94 17.35
C GLU A 138 4.77 -10.58 17.90
N LEU A 139 4.45 -9.51 17.18
CA LEU A 139 4.90 -8.16 17.50
C LEU A 139 3.68 -7.27 17.78
N PRO A 140 3.63 -6.58 18.93
CA PRO A 140 2.55 -5.64 19.22
C PRO A 140 2.65 -4.41 18.32
N SER A 141 1.49 -3.90 17.90
CA SER A 141 1.34 -2.73 17.04
C SER A 141 -0.03 -2.06 17.23
N SER A 142 -0.39 -1.10 16.38
CA SER A 142 -1.72 -0.49 16.30
C SER A 142 -2.18 -0.33 14.83
N LEU A 143 -3.49 -0.21 14.62
CA LEU A 143 -4.07 0.05 13.29
C LEU A 143 -3.38 1.20 12.57
N GLY A 144 -3.23 2.35 13.22
CA GLY A 144 -2.61 3.52 12.62
C GLY A 144 -1.15 3.31 12.22
N ARG A 145 -0.37 2.59 13.05
CA ARG A 145 1.02 2.25 12.72
C ARG A 145 1.09 1.29 11.54
N GLU A 146 0.23 0.27 11.51
CA GLU A 146 0.18 -0.69 10.40
C GLU A 146 -0.27 -0.05 9.10
N LEU A 147 -1.25 0.86 9.14
CA LEU A 147 -1.68 1.59 7.96
C LEU A 147 -0.56 2.49 7.41
N TRP A 148 0.17 3.20 8.29
CA TRP A 148 1.36 3.93 7.90
C TRP A 148 2.43 3.01 7.28
N PHE A 149 2.63 1.82 7.84
CA PHE A 149 3.56 0.83 7.29
C PHE A 149 3.14 0.37 5.89
N CYS A 150 1.86 0.08 5.65
CA CYS A 150 1.33 -0.23 4.32
C CYS A 150 1.61 0.90 3.32
N ALA A 151 1.38 2.16 3.71
CA ALA A 151 1.69 3.31 2.86
C ALA A 151 3.19 3.45 2.57
N HIS A 152 4.04 3.31 3.59
CA HIS A 152 5.50 3.34 3.41
C HIS A 152 5.99 2.21 2.50
N HIS A 153 5.43 1.01 2.65
CA HIS A 153 5.75 -0.15 1.82
C HIS A 153 5.30 0.03 0.37
N ALA A 154 4.13 0.63 0.15
CA ALA A 154 3.67 0.98 -1.19
C ALA A 154 4.57 2.04 -1.86
N ILE A 155 5.07 3.04 -1.12
CA ILE A 155 6.08 3.99 -1.65
C ILE A 155 7.34 3.24 -2.10
N HIS A 156 7.83 2.29 -1.29
CA HIS A 156 8.97 1.45 -1.66
C HIS A 156 8.69 0.68 -2.97
N HIS A 157 7.51 0.09 -3.11
CA HIS A 157 7.14 -0.61 -4.35
C HIS A 157 6.94 0.30 -5.55
N TYR A 158 6.45 1.52 -5.36
CA TYR A 158 6.38 2.51 -6.43
C TYR A 158 7.76 2.93 -6.92
N ALA A 159 8.79 2.98 -6.06
CA ALA A 159 10.16 3.18 -6.51
C ALA A 159 10.63 2.05 -7.44
N MET A 160 10.31 0.79 -7.13
CA MET A 160 10.62 -0.35 -8.00
C MET A 160 9.80 -0.34 -9.29
N ILE A 161 8.50 -0.02 -9.21
CA ILE A 161 7.63 0.13 -10.38
C ILE A 161 8.17 1.24 -11.29
N LYS A 162 8.66 2.36 -10.75
CA LYS A 162 9.28 3.43 -11.54
C LYS A 162 10.47 2.95 -12.35
N VAL A 163 11.33 2.11 -11.76
CA VAL A 163 12.46 1.50 -12.48
C VAL A 163 11.95 0.62 -13.64
N LEU A 164 10.91 -0.18 -13.42
CA LEU A 164 10.30 -1.00 -14.46
C LEU A 164 9.64 -0.16 -15.57
N CYS A 165 8.93 0.90 -15.20
CA CYS A 165 8.34 1.83 -16.16
C CYS A 165 9.43 2.47 -17.03
N LEU A 166 10.56 2.89 -16.45
CA LEU A 166 11.69 3.42 -17.20
C LEU A 166 12.29 2.39 -18.16
N GLU A 167 12.42 1.13 -17.73
CA GLU A 167 12.89 0.03 -18.57
C GLU A 167 11.96 -0.22 -19.77
N PHE A 168 10.65 -0.16 -19.56
CA PHE A 168 9.65 -0.46 -20.59
C PHE A 168 9.20 0.77 -21.39
N GLY A 169 9.76 1.96 -21.12
CA GLY A 169 9.38 3.20 -21.78
C GLY A 169 7.99 3.71 -21.40
N VAL A 170 7.46 3.31 -20.24
CA VAL A 170 6.20 3.80 -19.69
C VAL A 170 6.47 5.11 -18.92
N PRO A 171 5.83 6.24 -19.27
CA PRO A 171 6.02 7.48 -18.56
C PRO A 171 5.38 7.43 -17.16
N THR A 172 6.06 8.02 -16.18
CA THR A 172 5.55 8.21 -14.81
C THR A 172 5.58 9.69 -14.44
N ALA A 173 4.70 10.13 -13.53
CA ALA A 173 4.83 11.44 -12.91
C ALA A 173 6.21 11.62 -12.26
N THR A 174 6.72 12.85 -12.23
CA THR A 174 8.07 13.17 -11.72
C THR A 174 8.29 12.67 -10.30
N ASP A 175 7.28 12.84 -9.45
CA ASP A 175 7.25 12.48 -8.03
C ASP A 175 6.69 11.08 -7.75
N PHE A 176 6.35 10.28 -8.78
CA PHE A 176 5.92 8.90 -8.61
C PHE A 176 6.98 8.10 -7.85
N GLY A 177 6.56 7.40 -6.80
CA GLY A 177 7.45 6.59 -5.95
C GLY A 177 8.49 7.38 -5.14
N VAL A 178 8.35 8.69 -5.02
CA VAL A 178 9.22 9.53 -4.18
C VAL A 178 8.58 9.70 -2.80
N ALA A 179 9.38 9.54 -1.74
CA ALA A 179 8.88 9.73 -0.38
C ALA A 179 8.39 11.17 -0.15
N PRO A 180 7.27 11.39 0.58
CA PRO A 180 6.75 12.73 0.84
C PRO A 180 7.75 13.69 1.47
N SER A 181 8.61 13.20 2.37
CA SER A 181 9.68 14.00 3.00
C SER A 181 10.70 14.52 1.99
N THR A 182 11.02 13.72 0.96
CA THR A 182 11.91 14.14 -0.14
C THR A 182 11.24 15.20 -1.01
N ILE A 183 9.94 15.06 -1.30
CA ILE A 183 9.17 16.07 -2.06
C ILE A 183 9.15 17.40 -1.30
N GLN A 184 8.86 17.37 0.00
CA GLN A 184 8.87 18.56 0.85
C GLN A 184 10.25 19.22 0.88
N HIS A 185 11.32 18.43 0.97
CA HIS A 185 12.69 18.95 0.92
C HIS A 185 12.99 19.65 -0.41
N HIS A 186 12.62 19.05 -1.54
CA HIS A 186 12.82 19.65 -2.86
C HIS A 186 12.04 20.96 -3.01
N GLN A 187 10.77 20.99 -2.59
CA GLN A 187 9.94 22.20 -2.61
C GLN A 187 10.53 23.31 -1.74
N ALA A 188 11.02 22.98 -0.55
CA ALA A 188 11.65 23.93 0.36
C ALA A 188 13.00 24.46 -0.17
N THR A 189 13.77 23.64 -0.87
CA THR A 189 15.04 24.06 -1.50
C THR A 189 14.81 24.96 -2.70
N VAL A 190 13.82 24.65 -3.56
CA VAL A 190 13.43 25.51 -4.70
C VAL A 190 12.97 26.88 -4.21
N ALA A 191 12.08 26.92 -3.21
CA ALA A 191 11.58 28.18 -2.65
C ALA A 191 12.67 29.07 -2.01
N LYS A 192 13.82 28.51 -1.64
CA LYS A 192 14.98 29.25 -1.09
C LYS A 192 15.99 29.67 -2.16
N GLY A 193 15.99 29.05 -3.34
CA GLY A 193 16.88 29.40 -4.45
C GLY A 193 16.36 30.55 -5.32
N ASP A 194 15.06 30.81 -5.26
CA ASP A 194 14.37 31.90 -5.97
C ASP A 194 14.19 33.18 -5.12
N ALA A 195 14.82 33.24 -3.93
CA ALA A 195 14.81 34.37 -2.99
C ALA A 195 16.21 34.98 -2.84
#